data_AF-A0A6P2D592-F1
#
_entry.id   AF-A0A6P2D592-F1
#
_cell.length_a   1.000
_cell.length_b   1.000
_cell.length_c   1.000
_cell.angle_alpha   90.00
_cell.angle_beta   90.00
_cell.angle_gamma   90.00
#
_symmetry.space_group_name_H-M   'P 1'
#
loop_
_entity.id
_entity.type
_entity.pdbx_description
1 polymer ?
#
loop_
_entity_poly.entity_id
_entity_poly.type
_entity_poly.pdbx_seq_one_letter_code
_entity_poly.pdbx_strand_id
1 'polypeptide(L)'
;MHHTSPGVERAVAGARVWADRLGSEPVRLAHFVLALLEEDEGRPAVLLEHIGLSVPQIRERLERTESPVAPDTSVLFNAARAWSITFRHDPEFLTDAFLISVLNAHPAFRAEVTTAGFGPERLERILTKTAPEVQEPDVQLAVFEVPSSTAEMDAGRVLDASFNRAREAARVLEDYCRFVLDDRFLTQQVKELRHGLASASQKLPQRTLLAARETLRDVGTTATAGSEYERASPAHVAFVNLKRLQESLRSLEEFGKVFGPELGRDLEALRYRTYTLERAISLGAVSRERLAAANLYVLLTRSQCVSALDWTIREAARGGANVFQLREKTLSDRELIECARNVRQWTRETGTLFIINDRPDIAKLCEADGVHLGQDDLCVKDARRIVGPDALIGVSTHSIEQLRQAVLDGADYIGIGPTFPSRTKTFDHFPGLEFVRAASAESSLPAFALGGISSTNIAEVVAVGAKRIAVSSAISTADEPEQAARLLKAALPD
;
A
#
# COMPACT_ATOMS: atom_id res chain seq x y z
N MET A 1 -12.65 15.96 -4.41
CA MET A 1 -12.49 15.31 -3.09
C MET A 1 -11.34 15.99 -2.38
N HIS A 2 -11.52 16.35 -1.11
CA HIS A 2 -10.41 16.87 -0.32
C HIS A 2 -9.56 15.66 0.13
N HIS A 3 -8.25 15.68 -0.14
CA HIS A 3 -7.31 14.69 0.43
C HIS A 3 -7.24 14.91 1.95
N THR A 4 -8.06 14.19 2.71
CA THR A 4 -8.17 14.28 4.18
C THR A 4 -8.01 12.90 4.79
N SER A 5 -7.37 12.82 5.96
CA SER A 5 -7.23 11.53 6.66
C SER A 5 -8.57 10.98 7.19
N PRO A 6 -8.72 9.66 7.36
CA PRO A 6 -9.91 9.05 7.94
C PRO A 6 -10.30 9.61 9.32
N GLY A 7 -9.33 10.00 10.15
CA GLY A 7 -9.58 10.64 11.44
C GLY A 7 -10.27 12.00 11.32
N VAL A 8 -9.97 12.78 10.29
CA VAL A 8 -10.67 14.05 10.01
C VAL A 8 -12.11 13.79 9.62
N GLU A 9 -12.37 12.79 8.78
CA GLU A 9 -13.73 12.42 8.36
C GLU A 9 -14.58 11.97 9.55
N ARG A 10 -14.01 11.14 10.44
CA ARG A 10 -14.65 10.73 11.70
C ARG A 10 -14.95 11.92 12.60
N ALA A 11 -14.00 12.85 12.76
CA ALA A 11 -14.22 14.05 13.55
C ALA A 11 -15.31 14.97 12.98
N VAL A 12 -15.39 15.09 11.64
CA VAL A 12 -16.46 15.85 10.97
C VAL A 12 -17.83 15.20 11.20
N ALA A 13 -17.93 13.88 11.07
CA ALA A 13 -19.16 13.16 11.40
C ALA A 13 -19.54 13.29 12.89
N GLY A 14 -18.54 13.17 13.78
CA GLY A 14 -18.70 13.31 15.22
C GLY A 14 -19.17 14.70 15.64
N ALA A 15 -18.79 15.76 14.92
CA ALA A 15 -19.23 17.13 15.22
C ALA A 15 -20.76 17.29 15.09
N ARG A 16 -21.39 16.54 14.18
CA ARG A 16 -22.86 16.50 14.08
C ARG A 16 -23.47 15.81 15.29
N VAL A 17 -22.91 14.66 15.69
CA VAL A 17 -23.36 13.91 16.88
C VAL A 17 -23.29 14.79 18.14
N TRP A 18 -22.22 15.58 18.29
CA TRP A 18 -22.09 16.53 19.39
C TRP A 18 -23.10 17.68 19.34
N ALA A 19 -23.40 18.20 18.15
CA ALA A 19 -24.44 19.22 17.98
C ALA A 19 -25.81 18.70 18.44
N ASP A 20 -26.17 17.48 18.04
CA ASP A 20 -27.43 16.84 18.42
C ASP A 20 -27.47 16.57 19.92
N ARG A 21 -26.37 16.08 20.51
CA ARG A 21 -26.25 15.80 21.95
C ARG A 21 -26.42 17.05 22.82
N LEU A 22 -25.91 18.20 22.36
CA LEU A 22 -26.01 19.47 23.08
C LEU A 22 -27.25 20.29 22.68
N GLY A 23 -28.15 19.73 21.85
CA GLY A 23 -29.40 20.38 21.44
C GLY A 23 -29.20 21.62 20.55
N SER A 24 -28.12 21.69 19.77
CA SER A 24 -27.81 22.78 18.87
C SER A 24 -28.10 22.40 17.41
N GLU A 25 -29.11 23.04 16.81
CA GLU A 25 -29.48 22.81 15.41
C GLU A 25 -28.33 23.08 14.40
N PRO A 26 -27.57 24.20 14.50
CA PRO A 26 -26.34 24.36 13.73
C PRO A 26 -25.15 23.67 14.42
N VAL A 27 -24.23 23.11 13.61
CA VAL A 27 -22.91 22.70 14.09
C VAL A 27 -22.08 23.95 14.36
N ARG A 28 -21.48 23.99 15.55
CA ARG A 28 -20.64 25.09 16.04
C ARG A 28 -19.18 24.63 16.11
N LEU A 29 -18.25 25.58 16.12
CA LEU A 29 -16.81 25.28 16.15
C LEU A 29 -16.42 24.40 17.36
N ALA A 30 -17.04 24.63 18.53
CA ALA A 30 -16.84 23.77 19.71
C ALA A 30 -17.18 22.29 19.46
N HIS A 31 -18.19 21.97 18.65
CA HIS A 31 -18.55 20.57 18.37
C HIS A 31 -17.46 19.85 17.56
N PHE A 32 -16.80 20.55 16.64
CA PHE A 32 -15.64 20.00 15.93
C PHE A 32 -14.48 19.73 16.89
N VAL A 33 -14.20 20.65 17.83
CA VAL A 33 -13.15 20.44 18.83
C VAL A 33 -13.51 19.26 19.74
N LEU A 34 -14.75 19.16 20.21
CA LEU A 34 -15.23 18.03 21.03
C LEU A 34 -15.09 16.69 20.31
N ALA A 35 -15.48 16.62 19.04
CA ALA A 35 -15.34 15.42 18.22
C ALA A 35 -13.86 15.05 17.99
N LEU A 36 -13.00 16.05 17.76
CA LEU A 36 -11.55 15.84 17.62
C LEU A 36 -10.90 15.31 18.91
N LEU A 37 -11.47 15.62 20.08
CA LEU A 37 -11.00 15.13 21.38
C LEU A 37 -11.58 13.75 21.76
N GLU A 38 -12.53 13.23 21.00
CA GLU A 38 -13.06 11.86 21.13
C GLU A 38 -12.53 10.90 20.06
N GLU A 39 -11.77 11.42 19.10
CA GLU A 39 -11.17 10.62 18.05
C GLU A 39 -10.00 9.81 18.65
N ASP A 40 -10.22 8.51 18.86
CA ASP A 40 -9.27 7.61 19.56
C ASP A 40 -7.90 7.50 18.84
N GLU A 41 -7.87 7.71 17.53
CA GLU A 41 -6.64 7.75 16.72
C GLU A 41 -6.10 9.18 16.53
N GLY A 42 -6.74 10.16 17.18
CA GLY A 42 -6.54 11.57 16.96
C GLY A 42 -5.39 12.14 17.78
N ARG A 43 -4.52 12.91 17.11
CA ARG A 43 -3.48 13.70 17.79
C ARG A 43 -4.00 14.85 18.69
N PRO A 44 -5.18 15.46 18.47
CA PRO A 44 -5.68 16.57 19.28
C PRO A 44 -5.70 16.33 20.80
N ALA A 45 -6.24 15.22 21.28
CA ALA A 45 -6.29 14.93 22.71
C ALA A 45 -4.87 14.83 23.31
N VAL A 46 -3.99 14.07 22.65
CA VAL A 46 -2.58 13.91 23.03
C VAL A 46 -1.84 15.27 23.03
N LEU A 47 -2.12 16.14 22.06
CA LEU A 47 -1.51 17.47 21.98
C LEU A 47 -1.90 18.34 23.18
N LEU A 48 -3.16 18.30 23.60
CA LEU A 48 -3.64 19.05 24.77
C LEU A 48 -3.03 18.52 26.07
N GLU A 49 -2.92 17.21 26.22
CA GLU A 49 -2.25 16.60 27.38
C GLU A 49 -0.76 16.95 27.43
N HIS A 50 -0.08 16.97 26.28
CA HIS A 50 1.34 17.32 26.18
C HIS A 50 1.63 18.76 26.62
N ILE A 51 0.64 19.66 26.54
CA ILE A 51 0.76 21.04 27.07
C ILE A 51 0.30 21.20 28.52
N GLY A 52 0.10 20.08 29.21
CA GLY A 52 -0.29 20.04 30.61
C GLY A 52 -1.76 20.41 30.83
N LEU A 53 -2.61 20.28 29.81
CA LEU A 53 -4.05 20.52 29.95
C LEU A 53 -4.79 19.19 30.12
N SER A 54 -5.80 19.20 30.98
CA SER A 54 -6.69 18.06 31.16
C SER A 54 -7.77 18.06 30.08
N VAL A 55 -7.76 17.04 29.21
CA VAL A 55 -8.78 16.86 28.16
C VAL A 55 -10.20 16.80 28.75
N PRO A 56 -10.46 16.08 29.86
CA PRO A 56 -11.76 16.13 30.53
C PRO A 56 -12.21 17.54 30.94
N GLN A 57 -11.30 18.37 31.47
CA GLN A 57 -11.62 19.75 31.87
C GLN A 57 -11.91 20.66 30.68
N ILE A 58 -11.16 20.49 29.59
CA ILE A 58 -11.40 21.22 28.34
C ILE A 58 -12.75 20.84 27.74
N ARG A 59 -13.08 19.55 27.76
CA ARG A 59 -14.37 19.04 27.28
C ARG A 59 -15.54 19.66 28.06
N GLU A 60 -15.50 19.57 29.39
CA GLU A 60 -16.53 20.16 30.25
C GLU A 60 -16.70 21.67 30.01
N ARG A 61 -15.59 22.38 29.77
CA ARG A 61 -15.63 23.81 29.44
C ARG A 61 -16.27 24.07 28.09
N LEU A 62 -15.87 23.34 27.05
CA LEU A 62 -16.40 23.52 25.69
C LEU A 62 -17.87 23.14 25.57
N GLU A 63 -18.35 22.16 26.34
CA GLU A 63 -19.78 21.80 26.42
C GLU A 63 -20.64 22.95 26.98
N ARG A 64 -20.05 23.86 27.77
CA ARG A 64 -20.72 25.02 28.37
C ARG A 64 -20.46 26.32 27.64
N THR A 65 -19.58 26.30 26.64
CA THR A 65 -19.17 27.46 25.84
C THR A 65 -20.17 27.71 24.71
N GLU A 66 -20.68 28.94 24.62
CA GLU A 66 -21.47 29.36 23.46
C GLU A 66 -20.56 29.70 22.28
N SER A 67 -20.26 28.70 21.45
CA SER A 67 -19.38 28.85 20.29
C SER A 67 -20.10 29.41 19.06
N PRO A 68 -19.44 30.21 18.20
CA PRO A 68 -19.96 30.59 16.88
C PRO A 68 -20.35 29.38 16.02
N VAL A 69 -21.30 29.59 15.10
CA VAL A 69 -21.67 28.63 14.05
C VAL A 69 -20.45 28.35 13.18
N ALA A 70 -20.19 27.07 12.90
CA ALA A 70 -19.07 26.69 12.06
C ALA A 70 -19.34 27.09 10.59
N PRO A 71 -18.32 27.57 9.86
CA PRO A 71 -18.44 27.74 8.42
C PRO A 71 -18.59 26.39 7.74
N ASP A 72 -18.90 26.41 6.45
CA ASP A 72 -18.94 25.19 5.63
C ASP A 72 -17.63 24.40 5.76
N THR A 73 -17.73 23.08 5.88
CA THR A 73 -16.57 22.19 6.11
C THR A 73 -15.50 22.36 5.03
N SER A 74 -15.86 22.69 3.79
CA SER A 74 -14.91 22.97 2.72
C SER A 74 -13.98 24.16 3.02
N VAL A 75 -14.47 25.17 3.75
CA VAL A 75 -13.66 26.33 4.20
C VAL A 75 -12.62 25.88 5.22
N LEU A 76 -13.02 25.04 6.18
CA LEU A 76 -12.12 24.47 7.18
C LEU A 76 -11.09 23.55 6.52
N PHE A 77 -11.49 22.72 5.56
CA PHE A 77 -10.59 21.85 4.81
C PHE A 77 -9.57 22.64 3.99
N ASN A 78 -9.97 23.72 3.35
CA ASN A 78 -9.04 24.57 2.59
C ASN A 78 -8.03 25.25 3.53
N ALA A 79 -8.46 25.72 4.70
CA ALA A 79 -7.57 26.30 5.70
C ALA A 79 -6.60 25.26 6.29
N ALA A 80 -7.09 24.06 6.62
CA ALA A 80 -6.26 22.96 7.12
C ALA A 80 -5.22 22.51 6.09
N ARG A 81 -5.61 22.41 4.81
CA ARG A 81 -4.69 22.14 3.70
C ARG A 81 -3.63 23.23 3.56
N ALA A 82 -4.03 24.50 3.56
CA ALA A 82 -3.08 25.61 3.46
C ALA A 82 -2.05 25.59 4.59
N TRP A 83 -2.50 25.28 5.81
CA TRP A 83 -1.63 25.10 6.97
C TRP A 83 -0.68 23.91 6.77
N SER A 84 -1.18 22.75 6.32
CA SER A 84 -0.35 21.56 6.09
C SER A 84 0.71 21.78 5.01
N ILE A 85 0.36 22.43 3.90
CA ILE A 85 1.32 22.80 2.86
C ILE A 85 2.41 23.72 3.42
N THR A 86 2.02 24.70 4.25
CA THR A 86 2.96 25.70 4.80
C THR A 86 3.93 25.09 5.79
N PHE A 87 3.49 24.19 6.67
CA PHE A 87 4.30 23.70 7.79
C PHE A 87 4.79 22.27 7.63
N ARG A 88 4.18 21.48 6.74
CA ARG A 88 4.54 20.06 6.49
C ARG A 88 4.93 19.78 5.05
N HIS A 89 4.77 20.75 4.13
CA HIS A 89 5.02 20.58 2.70
C HIS A 89 4.19 19.45 2.08
N ASP A 90 3.01 19.17 2.65
CA ASP A 90 2.10 18.10 2.24
C ASP A 90 0.67 18.67 2.05
N PRO A 91 0.02 18.48 0.88
CA PRO A 91 -1.37 18.89 0.67
C PRO A 91 -2.41 18.02 1.40
N GLU A 92 -2.05 16.83 1.87
CA GLU A 92 -2.86 16.03 2.78
C GLU A 92 -2.73 16.57 4.21
N PHE A 93 -3.83 16.53 4.97
CA PHE A 93 -3.84 17.06 6.34
C PHE A 93 -4.54 16.11 7.32
N LEU A 94 -4.00 16.08 8.53
CA LEU A 94 -4.45 15.23 9.63
C LEU A 94 -5.34 15.99 10.62
N THR A 95 -5.81 15.31 11.66
CA THR A 95 -6.69 15.86 12.71
C THR A 95 -6.10 17.07 13.45
N ASP A 96 -4.77 17.18 13.53
CA ASP A 96 -4.09 18.33 14.13
C ASP A 96 -4.14 19.60 13.28
N ALA A 97 -3.83 19.51 11.99
CA ALA A 97 -4.00 20.60 11.03
C ALA A 97 -5.47 21.03 10.93
N PHE A 98 -6.40 20.07 10.99
CA PHE A 98 -7.82 20.36 11.02
C PHE A 98 -8.23 21.07 12.32
N LEU A 99 -7.73 20.65 13.49
CA LEU A 99 -7.92 21.37 14.75
C LEU A 99 -7.46 22.83 14.64
N ILE A 100 -6.25 23.08 14.12
CA ILE A 100 -5.74 24.44 13.93
C ILE A 100 -6.68 25.27 13.03
N SER A 101 -7.22 24.67 11.96
CA SER A 101 -8.19 25.35 11.09
C SER A 101 -9.48 25.73 11.82
N VAL A 102 -10.00 24.85 12.68
CA VAL A 102 -11.22 25.09 13.48
C VAL A 102 -10.98 26.20 14.49
N LEU A 103 -9.84 26.18 15.19
CA LEU A 103 -9.50 27.20 16.20
C LEU A 103 -9.27 28.58 15.58
N ASN A 104 -8.82 28.65 14.33
CA ASN A 104 -8.59 29.89 13.59
C ASN A 104 -9.81 30.38 12.79
N ALA A 105 -10.89 29.61 12.72
CA ALA A 105 -12.04 29.91 11.86
C ALA A 105 -12.83 31.17 12.27
N HIS A 106 -12.79 31.56 13.54
CA HIS A 106 -13.50 32.74 14.04
C HIS A 106 -12.73 33.49 15.16
N PRO A 107 -12.56 34.83 15.08
CA PRO A 107 -11.76 35.58 16.07
C PRO A 107 -12.26 35.46 17.53
N ALA A 108 -13.58 35.49 17.74
CA ALA A 108 -14.15 35.36 19.09
C ALA A 108 -13.88 33.98 19.69
N PHE A 109 -13.99 32.92 18.88
CA PHE A 109 -13.72 31.55 19.32
C PHE A 109 -12.23 31.36 19.61
N ARG A 110 -11.35 31.91 18.76
CA ARG A 110 -9.91 31.95 18.98
C ARG A 110 -9.54 32.59 20.32
N ALA A 111 -10.12 33.75 20.64
CA ALA A 111 -9.86 34.43 21.90
C ALA A 111 -10.28 33.58 23.13
N GLU A 112 -11.40 32.87 23.02
CA GLU A 112 -11.92 32.01 24.07
C GLU A 112 -11.02 30.79 24.33
N VAL A 113 -10.64 30.05 23.29
CA VAL A 113 -9.76 28.88 23.41
C VAL A 113 -8.34 29.25 23.84
N THR A 114 -7.87 30.45 23.47
CA THR A 114 -6.61 31.01 23.99
C THR A 114 -6.71 31.28 25.48
N THR A 115 -7.83 31.83 25.97
CA THR A 115 -8.08 32.01 27.41
C THR A 115 -8.20 30.68 28.15
N ALA A 116 -8.66 29.63 27.46
CA ALA A 116 -8.69 28.27 27.98
C ALA A 116 -7.33 27.54 27.93
N GLY A 117 -6.29 28.20 27.39
CA GLY A 117 -4.92 27.71 27.41
C GLY A 117 -4.51 26.85 26.22
N PHE A 118 -5.40 26.60 25.25
CA PHE A 118 -5.12 25.80 24.05
C PHE A 118 -5.30 26.58 22.73
N GLY A 119 -4.98 27.88 22.78
CA GLY A 119 -4.99 28.75 21.60
C GLY A 119 -4.15 28.22 20.43
N PRO A 120 -4.51 28.57 19.18
CA PRO A 120 -3.84 28.06 17.99
C PRO A 120 -2.35 28.38 17.98
N GLU A 121 -1.90 29.53 18.49
CA GLU A 121 -0.48 29.90 18.51
C GLU A 121 0.35 28.97 19.41
N ARG A 122 -0.23 28.48 20.50
CA ARG A 122 0.45 27.56 21.43
C ARG A 122 0.56 26.17 20.82
N LEU A 123 -0.50 25.70 20.16
CA LEU A 123 -0.54 24.41 19.49
C LEU A 123 0.32 24.40 18.22
N GLU A 124 0.26 25.45 17.41
CA GLU A 124 1.12 25.64 16.24
C GLU A 124 2.58 25.61 16.64
N ARG A 125 3.00 26.27 17.73
CA ARG A 125 4.39 26.19 18.22
C ARG A 125 4.86 24.77 18.55
N ILE A 126 3.96 23.85 18.86
CA ILE A 126 4.31 22.46 19.21
C ILE A 126 4.28 21.59 17.97
N LEU A 127 3.28 21.80 17.13
CA LEU A 127 3.14 21.12 15.84
C LEU A 127 4.22 21.52 14.83
N THR A 128 4.79 22.71 14.98
CA THR A 128 5.87 23.26 14.16
C THR A 128 7.22 23.30 14.89
N LYS A 129 7.23 23.05 16.21
CA LYS A 129 8.46 22.63 16.87
C LYS A 129 8.83 21.30 16.24
N THR A 130 9.89 21.33 15.44
CA THR A 130 10.76 20.18 15.29
C THR A 130 10.89 19.56 16.67
N ALA A 131 10.59 18.26 16.78
CA ALA A 131 10.96 17.52 17.98
C ALA A 131 12.39 17.97 18.36
N PRO A 132 12.71 18.18 19.66
CA PRO A 132 14.12 18.15 20.00
C PRO A 132 14.64 16.87 19.36
N GLU A 133 15.70 16.99 18.56
CA GLU A 133 16.43 15.81 18.12
C GLU A 133 16.51 14.92 19.35
N VAL A 134 16.02 13.68 19.24
CA VAL A 134 16.56 12.66 20.12
C VAL A 134 18.03 12.68 19.76
N GLN A 135 18.82 13.45 20.53
CA GLN A 135 20.25 13.30 20.56
C GLN A 135 20.41 11.90 21.13
N GLU A 136 20.47 10.91 20.23
CA GLU A 136 21.48 9.88 20.41
C GLU A 136 22.72 10.62 20.89
N PRO A 137 23.35 10.20 22.01
CA PRO A 137 24.54 10.87 22.49
C PRO A 137 25.43 11.07 21.27
N ASP A 138 25.69 12.33 20.93
CA ASP A 138 26.59 12.69 19.84
C ASP A 138 27.92 12.13 20.30
N VAL A 139 28.20 10.88 19.90
CA VAL A 139 29.50 10.30 20.05
C VAL A 139 30.32 11.24 19.21
N GLN A 140 31.02 12.16 19.86
CA GLN A 140 32.07 12.95 19.25
C GLN A 140 33.11 11.95 18.78
N LEU A 141 32.84 11.37 17.60
CA LEU A 141 33.79 10.61 16.83
C LEU A 141 34.89 11.60 16.57
N ALA A 142 36.12 11.25 16.96
CA ALA A 142 37.28 12.08 16.68
C ALA A 142 37.27 12.44 15.20
N VAL A 143 37.04 13.73 14.90
CA VAL A 143 37.00 14.23 13.53
C VAL A 143 38.44 14.37 13.09
N PHE A 144 38.87 13.54 12.14
CA PHE A 144 40.10 13.79 11.41
C PHE A 144 39.88 15.02 10.52
N GLU A 145 40.43 16.17 10.90
CA GLU A 145 40.38 17.38 10.07
C GLU A 145 41.30 17.23 8.85
N VAL A 146 40.72 16.88 7.72
CA VAL A 146 41.33 16.98 6.39
C VAL A 146 40.91 18.33 5.78
N PRO A 147 41.76 19.06 5.04
CA PRO A 147 41.35 20.30 4.37
C PRO A 147 40.07 20.10 3.55
N SER A 148 39.08 20.98 3.70
CA SER A 148 37.72 20.82 3.15
C SER A 148 37.69 20.51 1.66
N SER A 149 38.58 21.12 0.88
CA SER A 149 38.69 20.90 -0.57
C SER A 149 39.18 19.50 -0.95
N THR A 150 39.99 18.85 -0.10
CA THR A 150 40.48 17.47 -0.36
C THR A 150 39.40 16.46 0.02
N ALA A 151 38.73 16.67 1.18
CA ALA A 151 37.61 15.83 1.62
C ALA A 151 36.42 15.88 0.64
N GLU A 152 36.08 17.05 0.10
CA GLU A 152 35.05 17.21 -0.93
C GLU A 152 35.41 16.49 -2.24
N MET A 153 36.70 16.49 -2.64
CA MET A 153 37.15 15.79 -3.84
C MET A 153 37.08 14.26 -3.67
N ASP A 154 37.50 13.74 -2.51
CA ASP A 154 37.42 12.31 -2.21
C ASP A 154 35.97 11.83 -2.14
N ALA A 155 35.09 12.58 -1.47
CA ALA A 155 33.66 12.30 -1.45
C ALA A 155 33.05 12.42 -2.84
N GLY A 156 33.44 13.42 -3.64
CA GLY A 156 33.01 13.60 -5.02
C GLY A 156 33.34 12.40 -5.92
N ARG A 157 34.51 11.78 -5.74
CA ARG A 157 34.89 10.56 -6.46
C ARG A 157 33.96 9.39 -6.14
N VAL A 158 33.66 9.19 -4.86
CA VAL A 158 32.74 8.13 -4.40
C VAL A 158 31.33 8.37 -4.95
N LEU A 159 30.85 9.62 -4.90
CA LEU A 159 29.54 9.98 -5.41
C LEU A 159 29.42 9.79 -6.92
N ASP A 160 30.40 10.21 -7.72
CA ASP A 160 30.39 10.02 -9.18
C ASP A 160 30.29 8.53 -9.55
N ALA A 161 31.15 7.69 -8.96
CA ALA A 161 31.14 6.25 -9.21
C ALA A 161 29.83 5.59 -8.75
N SER A 162 29.33 5.96 -7.57
CA SER A 162 28.11 5.35 -7.01
C SER A 162 26.84 5.79 -7.75
N PHE A 163 26.76 7.04 -8.24
CA PHE A 163 25.65 7.48 -9.09
C PHE A 163 25.64 6.76 -10.44
N ASN A 164 26.81 6.49 -11.03
CA ASN A 164 26.90 5.70 -12.26
C ASN A 164 26.37 4.28 -12.04
N ARG A 165 26.86 3.57 -11.01
CA ARG A 165 26.41 2.22 -10.66
C ARG A 165 24.91 2.17 -10.35
N ALA A 166 24.39 3.12 -9.58
CA ALA A 166 22.97 3.20 -9.26
C ALA A 166 22.11 3.40 -10.52
N ARG A 167 22.52 4.29 -11.44
CA ARG A 167 21.78 4.54 -12.69
C ARG A 167 21.80 3.33 -13.62
N GLU A 168 22.92 2.64 -13.73
CA GLU A 168 23.06 1.41 -14.53
C GLU A 168 22.19 0.29 -13.96
N ALA A 169 22.27 0.05 -12.65
CA ALA A 169 21.44 -0.95 -11.99
C ALA A 169 19.94 -0.66 -12.17
N ALA A 170 19.52 0.59 -11.94
CA ALA A 170 18.14 1.01 -12.15
C ALA A 170 17.70 0.89 -13.62
N ARG A 171 18.61 1.07 -14.58
CA ARG A 171 18.32 0.88 -16.01
C ARG A 171 18.04 -0.59 -16.33
N VAL A 172 18.86 -1.50 -15.81
CA VAL A 172 18.65 -2.95 -15.98
C VAL A 172 17.31 -3.38 -15.37
N LEU A 173 16.93 -2.81 -14.23
CA LEU A 173 15.64 -3.09 -13.59
C LEU A 173 14.46 -2.59 -14.42
N GLU A 174 14.55 -1.41 -15.03
CA GLU A 174 13.51 -0.89 -15.92
C GLU A 174 13.34 -1.81 -17.13
N ASP A 175 14.45 -2.23 -17.75
CA ASP A 175 14.41 -3.11 -18.91
C ASP A 175 13.83 -4.49 -18.53
N TYR A 176 14.10 -5.01 -17.32
CA TYR A 176 13.47 -6.23 -16.81
C TYR A 176 11.95 -6.06 -16.63
N CYS A 177 11.51 -5.02 -15.92
CA CYS A 177 10.08 -4.75 -15.72
C CYS A 177 9.35 -4.55 -17.05
N ARG A 178 9.99 -3.88 -18.01
CA ARG A 178 9.38 -3.55 -19.30
C ARG A 178 9.35 -4.72 -20.27
N PHE A 179 10.46 -5.44 -20.43
CA PHE A 179 10.62 -6.41 -21.51
C PHE A 179 10.46 -7.86 -21.04
N VAL A 180 10.64 -8.14 -19.75
CA VAL A 180 10.47 -9.49 -19.20
C VAL A 180 9.12 -9.62 -18.50
N LEU A 181 8.77 -8.67 -17.64
CA LEU A 181 7.49 -8.72 -16.92
C LEU A 181 6.32 -8.15 -17.72
N ASP A 182 6.59 -7.29 -18.72
CA ASP A 182 5.57 -6.49 -19.41
C ASP A 182 4.68 -5.73 -18.40
N ASP A 183 5.30 -5.21 -17.34
CA ASP A 183 4.61 -4.59 -16.20
C ASP A 183 4.73 -3.06 -16.26
N ARG A 184 3.63 -2.40 -16.64
CA ARG A 184 3.58 -0.95 -16.80
C ARG A 184 3.83 -0.22 -15.47
N PHE A 185 3.20 -0.65 -14.40
CA PHE A 185 3.28 0.00 -13.10
C PHE A 185 4.70 -0.07 -12.52
N LEU A 186 5.31 -1.27 -12.47
CA LEU A 186 6.67 -1.44 -11.97
C LEU A 186 7.69 -0.72 -12.87
N THR A 187 7.49 -0.71 -14.19
CA THR A 187 8.31 0.09 -15.10
C THR A 187 8.26 1.58 -14.74
N GLN A 188 7.07 2.11 -14.48
CA GLN A 188 6.89 3.50 -14.08
C GLN A 188 7.54 3.79 -12.73
N GLN A 189 7.43 2.89 -11.75
CA GLN A 189 8.07 3.06 -10.45
C GLN A 189 9.60 3.10 -10.55
N VAL A 190 10.20 2.22 -11.36
CA VAL A 190 11.65 2.24 -11.59
C VAL A 190 12.07 3.51 -12.34
N LYS A 191 11.27 3.98 -13.31
CA LYS A 191 11.52 5.23 -14.02
C LYS A 191 11.49 6.45 -13.09
N GLU A 192 10.55 6.51 -12.16
CA GLU A 192 10.51 7.56 -11.13
C GLU A 192 11.72 7.51 -10.19
N LEU A 193 12.16 6.31 -9.82
CA LEU A 193 13.40 6.16 -9.06
C LEU A 193 14.61 6.68 -9.83
N ARG A 194 14.69 6.42 -11.15
CA ARG A 194 15.73 6.97 -12.03
C ARG A 194 15.66 8.50 -12.12
N HIS A 195 14.46 9.09 -12.21
CA HIS A 195 14.30 10.54 -12.18
C HIS A 195 14.75 11.13 -10.84
N GLY A 196 14.40 10.49 -9.72
CA GLY A 196 14.86 10.91 -8.41
C GLY A 196 16.39 10.86 -8.27
N LEU A 197 17.04 9.80 -8.77
CA LEU A 197 18.50 9.72 -8.86
C LEU A 197 19.09 10.87 -9.68
N ALA A 198 18.48 11.19 -10.83
CA ALA A 198 18.92 12.30 -11.66
C ALA A 198 18.78 13.66 -10.94
N SER A 199 17.64 13.91 -10.29
CA SER A 199 17.41 15.13 -9.50
C SER A 199 18.38 15.26 -8.33
N ALA A 200 18.64 14.18 -7.60
CA ALA A 200 19.62 14.18 -6.50
C ALA A 200 21.03 14.52 -7.03
N SER A 201 21.42 13.96 -8.18
CA SER A 201 22.73 14.25 -8.79
C SER A 201 22.91 15.71 -9.24
N GLN A 202 21.81 16.43 -9.55
CA GLN A 202 21.87 17.84 -9.95
C GLN A 202 22.17 18.78 -8.78
N LYS A 203 21.97 18.34 -7.53
CA LYS A 203 22.30 19.10 -6.33
C LYS A 203 23.81 19.15 -6.07
N LEU A 204 24.59 18.33 -6.75
CA LEU A 204 26.05 18.26 -6.59
C LEU A 204 26.78 19.21 -7.56
N PRO A 205 27.93 19.77 -7.16
CA PRO A 205 28.75 20.57 -8.05
C PRO A 205 29.33 19.70 -9.18
N GLN A 206 28.75 19.78 -10.37
CA GLN A 206 29.14 18.95 -11.53
C GLN A 206 30.63 19.04 -11.86
N ARG A 207 31.22 20.23 -11.71
CA ARG A 207 32.67 20.43 -11.93
C ARG A 207 33.52 19.62 -10.94
N THR A 208 33.10 19.52 -9.68
CA THR A 208 33.81 18.75 -8.65
C THR A 208 33.74 17.25 -8.94
N LEU A 209 32.56 16.75 -9.32
CA LEU A 209 32.40 15.34 -9.70
C LEU A 209 33.27 14.96 -10.91
N LEU A 210 33.29 15.81 -11.95
CA LEU A 210 34.12 15.59 -13.13
C LEU A 210 35.61 15.66 -12.81
N ALA A 211 36.04 16.59 -11.96
CA ALA A 211 37.42 16.73 -11.54
C ALA A 211 37.90 15.57 -10.66
N ALA A 212 37.00 14.96 -9.88
CA ALA A 212 37.29 13.86 -8.98
C ALA A 212 37.31 12.48 -9.68
N ARG A 213 36.87 12.40 -10.95
CA ARG A 213 36.79 11.14 -11.69
C ARG A 213 38.19 10.63 -12.02
N GLU A 214 38.54 9.46 -11.49
CA GLU A 214 39.79 8.78 -11.81
C GLU A 214 39.57 7.27 -12.03
N THR A 215 39.58 6.85 -13.30
CA THR A 215 39.39 5.45 -13.72
C THR A 215 40.71 4.70 -13.88
N LEU A 216 41.76 5.35 -14.40
CA LEU A 216 43.03 4.69 -14.76
C LEU A 216 43.80 4.15 -13.55
N ARG A 217 43.63 4.76 -12.38
CA ARG A 217 44.26 4.36 -11.12
C ARG A 217 43.24 3.86 -10.10
N ASP A 218 42.03 3.53 -10.55
CA ASP A 218 41.01 2.95 -9.68
C ASP A 218 41.37 1.50 -9.34
N VAL A 219 41.72 1.28 -8.07
CA VAL A 219 42.09 -0.03 -7.52
C VAL A 219 40.96 -1.05 -7.64
N GLY A 220 39.70 -0.62 -7.72
CA GLY A 220 38.53 -1.48 -7.84
C GLY A 220 38.34 -2.09 -9.23
N THR A 221 39.05 -1.62 -10.26
CA THR A 221 38.90 -2.13 -11.64
C THR A 221 39.48 -3.53 -11.85
N THR A 222 40.31 -4.02 -10.92
CA THR A 222 40.99 -5.32 -11.01
C THR A 222 40.43 -6.35 -10.02
N ALA A 223 39.57 -5.93 -9.11
CA ALA A 223 38.94 -6.82 -8.13
C ALA A 223 37.65 -7.40 -8.70
N THR A 224 37.71 -8.64 -9.18
CA THR A 224 36.52 -9.35 -9.70
C THR A 224 36.26 -10.60 -8.87
N ALA A 225 35.04 -10.78 -8.37
CA ALA A 225 34.63 -12.02 -7.73
C ALA A 225 34.25 -13.05 -8.79
N GLY A 226 34.67 -14.32 -8.64
CA GLY A 226 34.44 -15.36 -9.67
C GLY A 226 32.95 -15.58 -10.02
N SER A 227 32.02 -15.34 -9.09
CA SER A 227 30.57 -15.43 -9.31
C SER A 227 29.97 -14.23 -10.05
N GLU A 228 30.75 -13.18 -10.31
CA GLU A 228 30.24 -11.96 -10.95
C GLU A 228 29.78 -12.20 -12.40
N TYR A 229 30.30 -13.22 -13.08
CA TYR A 229 29.98 -13.53 -14.48
C TYR A 229 28.83 -14.53 -14.67
N GLU A 230 28.34 -15.15 -13.60
CA GLU A 230 27.29 -16.17 -13.71
C GLU A 230 25.89 -15.56 -13.50
N ARG A 231 24.98 -15.79 -14.46
CA ARG A 231 23.58 -15.36 -14.38
C ARG A 231 22.66 -16.48 -14.82
N ALA A 232 21.99 -17.10 -13.85
CA ALA A 232 21.02 -18.19 -14.08
C ALA A 232 19.75 -17.80 -14.87
N SER A 233 19.21 -16.59 -14.71
CA SER A 233 17.97 -16.17 -15.36
C SER A 233 17.81 -14.64 -15.39
N PRO A 234 16.90 -14.07 -16.20
CA PRO A 234 16.58 -12.64 -16.14
C PRO A 234 16.10 -12.18 -14.75
N ALA A 235 15.36 -13.02 -14.02
CA ALA A 235 14.95 -12.73 -12.65
C ALA A 235 16.16 -12.65 -11.70
N HIS A 236 17.15 -13.54 -11.87
CA HIS A 236 18.39 -13.48 -11.12
C HIS A 236 19.20 -12.21 -11.45
N VAL A 237 19.22 -11.79 -12.72
CA VAL A 237 19.83 -10.51 -13.13
C VAL A 237 19.15 -9.34 -12.42
N ALA A 238 17.82 -9.30 -12.36
CA ALA A 238 17.06 -8.26 -11.66
C ALA A 238 17.38 -8.26 -10.16
N PHE A 239 17.38 -9.42 -9.50
CA PHE A 239 17.69 -9.53 -8.07
C PHE A 239 19.10 -9.00 -7.74
N VAL A 240 20.12 -9.39 -8.51
CA VAL A 240 21.50 -8.89 -8.33
C VAL A 240 21.57 -7.37 -8.51
N ASN A 241 20.86 -6.81 -9.50
CA ASN A 241 20.85 -5.37 -9.74
C ASN A 241 20.06 -4.59 -8.66
N LEU A 242 19.03 -5.18 -8.04
CA LEU A 242 18.39 -4.59 -6.86
C LEU A 242 19.38 -4.46 -5.70
N LYS A 243 20.19 -5.48 -5.44
CA LYS A 243 21.22 -5.44 -4.39
C LYS A 243 22.31 -4.41 -4.68
N ARG A 244 22.84 -4.40 -5.92
CA ARG A 244 23.82 -3.39 -6.35
C ARG A 244 23.29 -1.97 -6.25
N LEU A 245 22.01 -1.76 -6.58
CA LEU A 245 21.35 -0.46 -6.44
C LEU A 245 21.25 -0.04 -4.96
N GLN A 246 20.86 -0.95 -4.07
CA GLN A 246 20.78 -0.68 -2.63
C GLN A 246 22.15 -0.32 -2.02
N GLU A 247 23.19 -1.09 -2.38
CA GLU A 247 24.59 -0.82 -1.96
C GLU A 247 25.08 0.55 -2.47
N SER A 248 24.78 0.86 -3.73
CA SER A 248 25.15 2.14 -4.33
C SER A 248 24.41 3.31 -3.67
N LEU A 249 23.10 3.17 -3.43
CA LEU A 249 22.30 4.17 -2.72
C LEU A 249 22.75 4.38 -1.29
N ARG A 250 23.22 3.32 -0.60
CA ARG A 250 23.79 3.46 0.74
C ARG A 250 25.07 4.28 0.73
N SER A 251 25.95 4.03 -0.24
CA SER A 251 27.19 4.82 -0.42
C SER A 251 26.85 6.28 -0.77
N LEU A 252 25.88 6.49 -1.66
CA LEU A 252 25.41 7.82 -2.00
C LEU A 252 24.84 8.56 -0.80
N GLU A 253 23.99 7.93 0.00
CA GLU A 253 23.37 8.52 1.18
C GLU A 253 24.43 9.02 2.17
N GLU A 254 25.41 8.18 2.51
CA GLU A 254 26.41 8.52 3.53
C GLU A 254 27.41 9.58 3.03
N PHE A 255 27.99 9.40 1.84
CA PHE A 255 28.93 10.39 1.29
C PHE A 255 28.22 11.66 0.82
N GLY A 256 26.93 11.59 0.50
CA GLY A 256 26.12 12.74 0.09
C GLY A 256 25.92 13.74 1.23
N LYS A 257 25.94 13.29 2.49
CA LYS A 257 25.82 14.17 3.67
C LYS A 257 26.97 15.18 3.76
N VAL A 258 28.14 14.89 3.18
CA VAL A 258 29.27 15.83 3.06
C VAL A 258 28.87 17.10 2.28
N PHE A 259 27.93 16.97 1.33
CA PHE A 259 27.42 18.07 0.51
C PHE A 259 26.10 18.65 1.01
N GLY A 260 25.58 18.15 2.14
CA GLY A 260 24.42 18.70 2.84
C GLY A 260 23.37 17.64 3.24
N PRO A 261 22.62 17.90 4.33
CA PRO A 261 21.64 16.95 4.87
C PRO A 261 20.43 16.73 3.94
N GLU A 262 20.12 17.68 3.06
CA GLU A 262 19.05 17.52 2.06
C GLU A 262 19.34 16.40 1.05
N LEU A 263 20.58 16.31 0.57
CA LEU A 263 20.97 15.27 -0.37
C LEU A 263 20.91 13.89 0.28
N GLY A 264 21.38 13.79 1.53
CA GLY A 264 21.25 12.56 2.33
C GLY A 264 19.81 12.09 2.46
N ARG A 265 18.89 13.00 2.82
CA ARG A 265 17.44 12.69 2.95
C ARG A 265 16.81 12.20 1.64
N ASP A 266 17.13 12.84 0.51
CA ASP A 266 16.60 12.41 -0.79
C ASP A 266 17.08 11.00 -1.16
N LEU A 267 18.36 10.70 -0.92
CA LEU A 267 18.97 9.42 -1.23
C LEU A 267 18.48 8.30 -0.30
N GLU A 268 18.23 8.63 0.97
CA GLU A 268 17.56 7.74 1.92
C GLU A 268 16.14 7.39 1.44
N ALA A 269 15.35 8.38 1.01
CA ALA A 269 14.01 8.15 0.48
C ALA A 269 14.04 7.24 -0.75
N LEU A 270 15.00 7.45 -1.67
CA LEU A 270 15.21 6.57 -2.82
C LEU A 270 15.59 5.15 -2.38
N ARG A 271 16.47 5.01 -1.37
CA ARG A 271 16.86 3.71 -0.82
C ARG A 271 15.65 2.96 -0.26
N TYR A 272 14.78 3.59 0.53
CA TYR A 272 13.58 2.92 1.03
C TYR A 272 12.61 2.50 -0.08
N ARG A 273 12.44 3.34 -1.11
CA ARG A 273 11.64 2.96 -2.29
C ARG A 273 12.19 1.71 -2.98
N THR A 274 13.52 1.51 -3.02
CA THR A 274 14.09 0.28 -3.59
C THR A 274 13.76 -0.99 -2.82
N TYR A 275 13.53 -0.93 -1.50
CA TYR A 275 13.12 -2.10 -0.73
C TYR A 275 11.68 -2.51 -1.06
N THR A 276 10.80 -1.54 -1.24
CA THR A 276 9.43 -1.79 -1.71
C THR A 276 9.45 -2.41 -3.10
N LEU A 277 10.29 -1.90 -4.01
CA LEU A 277 10.43 -2.45 -5.36
C LEU A 277 11.04 -3.85 -5.37
N GLU A 278 12.07 -4.10 -4.55
CA GLU A 278 12.64 -5.43 -4.40
C GLU A 278 11.56 -6.43 -3.99
N ARG A 279 10.75 -6.07 -2.99
CA ARG A 279 9.66 -6.91 -2.51
C ARG A 279 8.66 -7.20 -3.62
N ALA A 280 8.17 -6.17 -4.32
CA ALA A 280 7.18 -6.33 -5.38
C ALA A 280 7.70 -7.18 -6.57
N ILE A 281 8.95 -6.94 -6.99
CA ILE A 281 9.57 -7.67 -8.11
C ILE A 281 9.86 -9.13 -7.72
N SER A 282 10.43 -9.35 -6.53
CA SER A 282 10.91 -10.67 -6.10
C SER A 282 9.78 -11.59 -5.64
N LEU A 283 8.89 -11.11 -4.76
CA LEU A 283 7.74 -11.90 -4.31
C LEU A 283 6.76 -12.15 -5.46
N GLY A 284 6.55 -11.15 -6.33
CA GLY A 284 5.73 -11.32 -7.51
C GLY A 284 6.23 -12.44 -8.44
N ALA A 285 7.54 -12.71 -8.49
CA ALA A 285 8.09 -13.79 -9.31
C ALA A 285 7.66 -15.17 -8.79
N VAL A 286 7.76 -15.38 -7.48
CA VAL A 286 7.31 -16.63 -6.81
C VAL A 286 5.80 -16.83 -7.02
N SER A 287 5.02 -15.76 -6.87
CA SER A 287 3.56 -15.85 -6.99
C SER A 287 3.11 -16.11 -8.43
N ARG A 288 3.80 -15.54 -9.42
CA ARG A 288 3.58 -15.85 -10.85
C ARG A 288 3.90 -17.32 -11.17
N GLU A 289 4.94 -17.88 -10.61
CA GLU A 289 5.29 -19.30 -10.81
C GLU A 289 4.23 -20.22 -10.20
N ARG A 290 3.86 -19.99 -8.94
CA ARG A 290 2.84 -20.80 -8.24
C ARG A 290 1.45 -20.73 -8.86
N LEU A 291 1.11 -19.60 -9.48
CA LEU A 291 -0.17 -19.36 -10.13
C LEU A 291 -0.10 -19.43 -11.67
N ALA A 292 1.00 -19.95 -12.23
CA ALA A 292 1.21 -20.00 -13.68
C ALA A 292 0.07 -20.73 -14.38
N ALA A 293 -0.31 -21.91 -13.89
CA ALA A 293 -1.39 -22.72 -14.44
C ALA A 293 -2.79 -22.37 -13.91
N ALA A 294 -2.89 -21.45 -12.93
CA ALA A 294 -4.14 -21.12 -12.28
C ALA A 294 -4.90 -20.05 -13.07
N ASN A 295 -5.91 -20.47 -13.84
CA ASN A 295 -6.75 -19.53 -14.61
C ASN A 295 -8.26 -19.64 -14.30
N LEU A 296 -8.71 -20.74 -13.70
CA LEU A 296 -10.07 -20.90 -13.21
C LEU A 296 -10.08 -21.04 -11.68
N TYR A 297 -10.65 -20.03 -11.03
CA TYR A 297 -10.78 -19.91 -9.59
C TYR A 297 -12.26 -20.04 -9.21
N VAL A 298 -12.59 -20.89 -8.25
CA VAL A 298 -13.97 -21.14 -7.81
C VAL A 298 -14.19 -20.71 -6.36
N LEU A 299 -15.16 -19.83 -6.14
CA LEU A 299 -15.59 -19.40 -4.80
C LEU A 299 -16.79 -20.25 -4.36
N LEU A 300 -16.65 -20.89 -3.20
CA LEU A 300 -17.61 -21.85 -2.66
C LEU A 300 -18.27 -21.31 -1.38
N THR A 301 -19.59 -21.33 -1.38
CA THR A 301 -20.43 -21.20 -0.18
C THR A 301 -21.38 -22.40 -0.19
N ARG A 302 -21.43 -23.17 0.91
CA ARG A 302 -22.17 -24.44 1.00
C ARG A 302 -23.63 -24.28 0.61
N SER A 303 -24.29 -23.23 1.09
CA SER A 303 -25.71 -22.97 0.82
C SER A 303 -26.01 -22.62 -0.65
N GLN A 304 -25.00 -22.30 -1.45
CA GLN A 304 -25.14 -22.04 -2.89
C GLN A 304 -24.89 -23.29 -3.74
N CYS A 305 -24.33 -24.35 -3.16
CA CYS A 305 -24.02 -25.55 -3.90
C CYS A 305 -25.26 -26.43 -4.04
N VAL A 306 -25.66 -26.76 -5.28
CA VAL A 306 -26.75 -27.71 -5.53
C VAL A 306 -26.36 -29.12 -5.09
N SER A 307 -25.08 -29.47 -5.29
CA SER A 307 -24.48 -30.73 -4.86
C SER A 307 -23.62 -30.55 -3.61
N ALA A 308 -23.22 -31.66 -2.99
CA ALA A 308 -22.27 -31.64 -1.88
C ALA A 308 -20.94 -30.95 -2.29
N LEU A 309 -20.28 -30.33 -1.31
CA LEU A 309 -19.04 -29.57 -1.56
C LEU A 309 -17.91 -30.44 -2.11
N ASP A 310 -17.76 -31.66 -1.59
CA ASP A 310 -16.71 -32.60 -2.00
C ASP A 310 -16.90 -33.03 -3.47
N TRP A 311 -18.14 -33.34 -3.85
CA TRP A 311 -18.51 -33.63 -5.23
C TRP A 311 -18.22 -32.44 -6.14
N THR A 312 -18.70 -31.26 -5.76
CA THR A 312 -18.49 -30.03 -6.54
C THR A 312 -17.01 -29.73 -6.77
N ILE A 313 -16.17 -29.89 -5.74
CA ILE A 313 -14.71 -29.69 -5.86
C ILE A 313 -14.08 -30.70 -6.80
N ARG A 314 -14.38 -32.00 -6.62
CA ARG A 314 -13.81 -33.07 -7.46
C ARG A 314 -14.18 -32.92 -8.92
N GLU A 315 -15.45 -32.67 -9.20
CA GLU A 315 -15.95 -32.52 -10.57
C GLU A 315 -15.43 -31.23 -11.23
N ALA A 316 -15.48 -30.09 -10.53
CA ALA A 316 -14.93 -28.84 -11.06
C ALA A 316 -13.41 -28.93 -11.30
N ALA A 317 -12.67 -29.63 -10.44
CA ALA A 317 -11.24 -29.87 -10.64
C ALA A 317 -10.96 -30.71 -11.90
N ARG A 318 -11.74 -31.77 -12.16
CA ARG A 318 -11.67 -32.55 -13.41
C ARG A 318 -12.00 -31.70 -14.65
N GLY A 319 -12.86 -30.71 -14.49
CA GLY A 319 -13.17 -29.72 -15.53
C GLY A 319 -12.08 -28.67 -15.73
N GLY A 320 -11.06 -28.61 -14.87
CA GLY A 320 -9.92 -27.71 -15.00
C GLY A 320 -9.88 -26.54 -14.02
N ALA A 321 -10.71 -26.54 -12.97
CA ALA A 321 -10.59 -25.57 -11.87
C ALA A 321 -9.27 -25.78 -11.13
N ASN A 322 -8.55 -24.69 -10.83
CA ASN A 322 -7.20 -24.73 -10.27
C ASN A 322 -7.16 -24.26 -8.81
N VAL A 323 -8.10 -23.41 -8.42
CA VAL A 323 -8.15 -22.78 -7.10
C VAL A 323 -9.57 -22.86 -6.56
N PHE A 324 -9.71 -23.24 -5.29
CA PHE A 324 -10.97 -23.20 -4.56
C PHE A 324 -10.84 -22.29 -3.35
N GLN A 325 -11.80 -21.38 -3.19
CA GLN A 325 -11.91 -20.52 -2.02
C GLN A 325 -13.15 -20.85 -1.23
N LEU A 326 -12.97 -21.16 0.06
CA LEU A 326 -14.09 -21.29 0.97
C LEU A 326 -14.52 -19.91 1.48
N ARG A 327 -15.76 -19.54 1.17
CA ARG A 327 -16.38 -18.26 1.50
C ARG A 327 -17.67 -18.48 2.29
N GLU A 328 -17.50 -18.80 3.56
CA GLU A 328 -18.59 -19.00 4.52
C GLU A 328 -18.68 -17.81 5.48
N LYS A 329 -19.69 -16.97 5.31
CA LYS A 329 -19.83 -15.74 6.13
C LYS A 329 -20.71 -15.91 7.36
N THR A 330 -21.45 -17.01 7.44
CA THR A 330 -22.49 -17.22 8.47
C THR A 330 -22.15 -18.33 9.45
N LEU A 331 -21.11 -19.13 9.19
CA LEU A 331 -20.69 -20.20 10.09
C LEU A 331 -19.98 -19.63 11.31
N SER A 332 -20.14 -20.29 12.46
CA SER A 332 -19.26 -20.03 13.60
C SER A 332 -17.83 -20.47 13.30
N ASP A 333 -16.85 -19.92 14.02
CA ASP A 333 -15.43 -20.24 13.80
C ASP A 333 -15.13 -21.75 13.90
N ARG A 334 -15.79 -22.47 14.82
CA ARG A 334 -15.62 -23.92 14.96
C ARG A 334 -16.12 -24.68 13.73
N GLU A 335 -17.33 -24.35 13.28
CA GLU A 335 -17.93 -24.97 12.09
C GLU A 335 -17.14 -24.63 10.82
N LEU A 336 -16.61 -23.40 10.74
CA LEU A 336 -15.78 -22.95 9.64
C LEU A 336 -14.47 -23.74 9.59
N ILE A 337 -13.79 -23.95 10.72
CA ILE A 337 -12.57 -24.76 10.78
C ILE A 337 -12.83 -26.21 10.38
N GLU A 338 -13.91 -26.82 10.87
CA GLU A 338 -14.29 -28.19 10.50
C GLU A 338 -14.57 -28.30 9.00
N CYS A 339 -15.33 -27.35 8.44
CA CYS A 339 -15.58 -27.28 7.01
C CYS A 339 -14.28 -27.10 6.20
N ALA A 340 -13.44 -26.14 6.61
CA ALA A 340 -12.18 -25.82 5.95
C ALA A 340 -11.20 -27.00 5.94
N ARG A 341 -11.14 -27.80 7.01
CA ARG A 341 -10.31 -29.02 7.05
C ARG A 341 -10.77 -30.06 6.04
N ASN A 342 -12.07 -30.25 5.90
CA ASN A 342 -12.63 -31.14 4.88
C ASN A 342 -12.29 -30.64 3.47
N VAL A 343 -12.47 -29.34 3.21
CA VAL A 343 -12.10 -28.73 1.91
C VAL A 343 -10.60 -28.84 1.64
N ARG A 344 -9.74 -28.65 2.65
CA ARG A 344 -8.28 -28.84 2.52
C ARG A 344 -7.92 -30.27 2.13
N GLN A 345 -8.61 -31.26 2.69
CA GLN A 345 -8.42 -32.66 2.32
C GLN A 345 -8.77 -32.88 0.85
N TRP A 346 -9.97 -32.47 0.41
CA TRP A 346 -10.43 -32.71 -0.96
C TRP A 346 -9.58 -31.97 -2.00
N THR A 347 -9.14 -30.74 -1.69
CA THR A 347 -8.25 -29.97 -2.57
C THR A 347 -6.86 -30.58 -2.69
N ARG A 348 -6.35 -31.27 -1.65
CA ARG A 348 -5.11 -32.08 -1.75
C ARG A 348 -5.31 -33.29 -2.66
N GLU A 349 -6.44 -33.99 -2.55
CA GLU A 349 -6.77 -35.14 -3.39
C GLU A 349 -6.82 -34.77 -4.89
N THR A 350 -7.24 -33.54 -5.21
CA THR A 350 -7.33 -33.03 -6.58
C THR A 350 -6.10 -32.25 -7.05
N GLY A 351 -5.11 -32.01 -6.18
CA GLY A 351 -3.92 -31.20 -6.51
C GLY A 351 -4.22 -29.73 -6.80
N THR A 352 -5.32 -29.20 -6.26
CA THR A 352 -5.75 -27.80 -6.47
C THR A 352 -5.42 -26.93 -5.26
N LEU A 353 -5.27 -25.63 -5.47
CA LEU A 353 -4.99 -24.68 -4.39
C LEU A 353 -6.24 -24.41 -3.55
N PHE A 354 -6.04 -24.28 -2.23
CA PHE A 354 -7.09 -23.94 -1.28
C PHE A 354 -6.86 -22.57 -0.62
N ILE A 355 -7.85 -21.69 -0.71
CA ILE A 355 -7.83 -20.35 -0.15
C ILE A 355 -8.97 -20.16 0.86
N ILE A 356 -8.70 -19.47 1.96
CA ILE A 356 -9.74 -19.01 2.89
C ILE A 356 -10.09 -17.55 2.61
N ASN A 357 -11.38 -17.23 2.60
CA ASN A 357 -11.86 -15.86 2.47
C ASN A 357 -11.78 -15.12 3.83
N ASP A 358 -11.33 -13.86 3.82
CA ASP A 358 -11.30 -12.84 4.90
C ASP A 358 -10.49 -13.21 6.17
N ARG A 359 -10.19 -14.49 6.44
CA ARG A 359 -9.71 -15.01 7.74
C ARG A 359 -8.30 -15.65 7.70
N PRO A 360 -7.21 -14.87 7.87
CA PRO A 360 -5.83 -15.38 7.88
C PRO A 360 -5.55 -16.39 9.00
N ASP A 361 -6.18 -16.21 10.16
CA ASP A 361 -6.09 -17.11 11.32
C ASP A 361 -6.63 -18.52 10.98
N ILE A 362 -7.81 -18.57 10.36
CA ILE A 362 -8.43 -19.83 9.91
C ILE A 362 -7.61 -20.47 8.78
N ALA A 363 -7.10 -19.66 7.84
CA ALA A 363 -6.19 -20.13 6.80
C ALA A 363 -4.98 -20.85 7.39
N LYS A 364 -4.37 -20.27 8.43
CA LYS A 364 -3.23 -20.88 9.12
C LYS A 364 -3.60 -22.17 9.86
N LEU A 365 -4.70 -22.16 10.62
CA LEU A 365 -5.15 -23.31 11.41
C LEU A 365 -5.57 -24.53 10.57
N CYS A 366 -6.00 -24.30 9.34
CA CYS A 366 -6.44 -25.34 8.42
C CYS A 366 -5.39 -25.66 7.34
N GLU A 367 -4.18 -25.10 7.47
CA GLU A 367 -3.09 -25.26 6.50
C GLU A 367 -3.50 -24.92 5.07
N ALA A 368 -4.35 -23.90 4.87
CA ALA A 368 -4.71 -23.43 3.53
C ALA A 368 -3.47 -22.92 2.78
N ASP A 369 -3.49 -22.97 1.45
CA ASP A 369 -2.41 -22.47 0.61
C ASP A 369 -2.36 -20.94 0.60
N GLY A 370 -3.43 -20.28 1.06
CA GLY A 370 -3.50 -18.83 1.17
C GLY A 370 -4.80 -18.28 1.77
N VAL A 371 -4.88 -16.95 1.77
CA VAL A 371 -6.06 -16.16 2.17
C VAL A 371 -6.40 -15.14 1.06
N HIS A 372 -7.67 -14.78 0.93
CA HIS A 372 -8.13 -13.68 0.08
C HIS A 372 -8.81 -12.62 0.94
N LEU A 373 -8.45 -11.35 0.74
CA LEU A 373 -8.84 -10.23 1.59
C LEU A 373 -9.61 -9.18 0.77
N GLY A 374 -10.69 -8.67 1.35
CA GLY A 374 -11.38 -7.46 0.93
C GLY A 374 -10.68 -6.18 1.39
N GLN A 375 -11.23 -5.04 0.99
CA GLN A 375 -10.69 -3.72 1.36
C GLN A 375 -10.88 -3.37 2.85
N ASP A 376 -11.93 -3.92 3.47
CA ASP A 376 -12.26 -3.68 4.88
C ASP A 376 -11.70 -4.78 5.83
N ASP A 377 -10.96 -5.74 5.29
CA ASP A 377 -10.34 -6.82 6.08
C ASP A 377 -8.96 -6.41 6.62
N LEU A 378 -8.24 -7.35 7.25
CA LEU A 378 -6.85 -7.14 7.66
C LEU A 378 -5.99 -6.70 6.48
N CYS A 379 -5.09 -5.74 6.72
CA CYS A 379 -4.13 -5.34 5.71
C CYS A 379 -3.15 -6.50 5.37
N VAL A 380 -2.56 -6.47 4.17
CA VAL A 380 -1.61 -7.51 3.72
C VAL A 380 -0.48 -7.73 4.71
N LYS A 381 0.03 -6.65 5.34
CA LYS A 381 1.09 -6.72 6.36
C LYS A 381 0.67 -7.56 7.56
N ASP A 382 -0.52 -7.35 8.11
CA ASP A 382 -0.98 -8.07 9.29
C ASP A 382 -1.40 -9.51 8.95
N ALA A 383 -2.06 -9.71 7.81
CA ALA A 383 -2.32 -11.05 7.31
C ALA A 383 -1.02 -11.86 7.14
N ARG A 384 0.03 -11.26 6.57
CA ARG A 384 1.36 -11.88 6.39
C ARG A 384 2.00 -12.30 7.70
N ARG A 385 1.82 -11.53 8.78
CA ARG A 385 2.31 -11.88 10.14
C ARG A 385 1.66 -13.15 10.68
N ILE A 386 0.42 -13.42 10.30
CA ILE A 386 -0.35 -14.58 10.77
C ILE A 386 -0.01 -15.83 9.92
N VAL A 387 -0.08 -15.69 8.60
CA VAL A 387 0.02 -16.84 7.68
C VAL A 387 1.47 -17.24 7.38
N GLY A 388 2.41 -16.30 7.49
CA GLY A 388 3.83 -16.50 7.19
C GLY A 388 4.21 -16.18 5.75
N PRO A 389 5.52 -16.34 5.41
CA PRO A 389 6.06 -15.91 4.12
C PRO A 389 5.53 -16.72 2.93
N ASP A 390 5.14 -17.98 3.14
CA ASP A 390 4.86 -18.91 2.04
C ASP A 390 3.39 -18.95 1.60
N ALA A 391 2.44 -18.51 2.43
CA ALA A 391 1.03 -18.57 2.06
C ALA A 391 0.68 -17.48 1.03
N LEU A 392 -0.20 -17.76 0.06
CA LEU A 392 -0.65 -16.76 -0.91
C LEU A 392 -1.60 -15.76 -0.24
N ILE A 393 -1.43 -14.47 -0.49
CA ILE A 393 -2.34 -13.41 -0.07
C ILE A 393 -2.93 -12.73 -1.31
N GLY A 394 -4.23 -12.92 -1.51
CA GLY A 394 -5.00 -12.24 -2.55
C GLY A 394 -5.70 -11.00 -2.01
N VAL A 395 -5.82 -9.97 -2.83
CA VAL A 395 -6.57 -8.75 -2.47
C VAL A 395 -7.63 -8.44 -3.52
N SER A 396 -8.88 -8.24 -3.10
CA SER A 396 -9.94 -7.72 -3.97
C SER A 396 -9.70 -6.24 -4.26
N THR A 397 -9.80 -5.84 -5.52
CA THR A 397 -9.56 -4.47 -5.99
C THR A 397 -10.71 -4.01 -6.90
N HIS A 398 -10.99 -2.72 -6.84
CA HIS A 398 -12.11 -2.04 -7.51
C HIS A 398 -11.67 -0.80 -8.30
N SER A 399 -10.39 -0.42 -8.22
CA SER A 399 -9.79 0.68 -8.98
C SER A 399 -8.31 0.44 -9.23
N ILE A 400 -7.71 1.22 -10.13
CA ILE A 400 -6.28 1.13 -10.45
C ILE A 400 -5.42 1.52 -9.25
N GLU A 401 -5.88 2.47 -8.44
CA GLU A 401 -5.20 2.92 -7.23
C GLU A 401 -5.11 1.77 -6.21
N GLN A 402 -6.21 1.05 -5.99
CA GLN A 402 -6.22 -0.13 -5.11
C GLN A 402 -5.32 -1.24 -5.64
N LEU A 403 -5.31 -1.47 -6.96
CA LEU A 403 -4.41 -2.43 -7.59
C LEU A 403 -2.94 -2.08 -7.35
N ARG A 404 -2.55 -0.84 -7.61
CA ARG A 404 -1.19 -0.35 -7.39
C ARG A 404 -0.79 -0.48 -5.93
N GLN A 405 -1.69 -0.13 -5.01
CA GLN A 405 -1.45 -0.27 -3.58
C GLN A 405 -1.25 -1.74 -3.19
N ALA A 406 -2.09 -2.66 -3.69
CA ALA A 406 -1.95 -4.09 -3.43
C ALA A 406 -0.60 -4.66 -3.91
N VAL A 407 -0.09 -4.20 -5.06
CA VAL A 407 1.25 -4.57 -5.56
C VAL A 407 2.34 -4.09 -4.59
N LEU A 408 2.28 -2.84 -4.14
CA LEU A 408 3.27 -2.26 -3.21
C LEU A 408 3.19 -2.89 -1.81
N ASP A 409 1.98 -3.22 -1.36
CA ASP A 409 1.73 -3.90 -0.09
C ASP A 409 2.21 -5.36 -0.10
N GLY A 410 2.53 -5.89 -1.28
CA GLY A 410 3.08 -7.22 -1.50
C GLY A 410 2.01 -8.32 -1.48
N ALA A 411 0.86 -8.06 -2.11
CA ALA A 411 -0.10 -9.09 -2.49
C ALA A 411 0.50 -10.06 -3.52
N ASP A 412 0.10 -11.32 -3.46
CA ASP A 412 0.56 -12.38 -4.37
C ASP A 412 -0.30 -12.47 -5.63
N TYR A 413 -1.56 -12.06 -5.52
CA TYR A 413 -2.50 -11.97 -6.63
C TYR A 413 -3.61 -10.98 -6.29
N ILE A 414 -4.38 -10.58 -7.30
CA ILE A 414 -5.49 -9.64 -7.14
C ILE A 414 -6.79 -10.19 -7.72
N GLY A 415 -7.90 -9.87 -7.06
CA GLY A 415 -9.24 -9.99 -7.62
C GLY A 415 -9.63 -8.66 -8.27
N ILE A 416 -10.06 -8.68 -9.53
CA ILE A 416 -10.49 -7.47 -10.26
C ILE A 416 -11.99 -7.57 -10.54
N GLY A 417 -12.77 -6.67 -9.95
CA GLY A 417 -14.22 -6.70 -10.16
C GLY A 417 -14.99 -5.79 -9.23
N PRO A 418 -16.33 -5.89 -9.18
CA PRO A 418 -17.13 -6.80 -10.00
C PRO A 418 -17.05 -6.47 -11.51
N THR A 419 -16.97 -7.51 -12.34
CA THR A 419 -16.95 -7.40 -13.81
C THR A 419 -18.34 -7.12 -14.38
N PHE A 420 -19.37 -7.76 -13.84
CA PHE A 420 -20.77 -7.56 -14.21
C PHE A 420 -21.63 -7.15 -13.00
N PRO A 421 -22.71 -6.38 -13.20
CA PRO A 421 -23.58 -5.95 -12.10
C PRO A 421 -24.15 -7.12 -11.31
N SER A 422 -24.13 -7.00 -9.99
CA SER A 422 -24.80 -7.93 -9.09
C SER A 422 -26.21 -7.44 -8.77
N ARG A 423 -27.17 -8.36 -8.62
CA ARG A 423 -28.51 -8.04 -8.06
C ARG A 423 -28.48 -7.71 -6.56
N THR A 424 -27.39 -8.02 -5.86
CA THR A 424 -27.32 -8.04 -4.39
C THR A 424 -26.33 -7.05 -3.78
N LYS A 425 -25.50 -6.36 -4.59
CA LYS A 425 -24.53 -5.38 -4.11
C LYS A 425 -24.62 -4.10 -4.93
N THR A 426 -24.85 -2.98 -4.26
CA THR A 426 -24.75 -1.62 -4.82
C THR A 426 -23.32 -1.12 -4.70
N PHE A 427 -22.83 -0.46 -5.75
CA PHE A 427 -21.50 0.16 -5.79
C PHE A 427 -21.69 1.63 -6.12
N ASP A 428 -20.99 2.52 -5.40
CA ASP A 428 -21.00 3.95 -5.71
C ASP A 428 -20.40 4.24 -7.09
N HIS A 429 -19.38 3.46 -7.46
CA HIS A 429 -18.84 3.39 -8.80
C HIS A 429 -18.63 1.93 -9.21
N PHE A 430 -19.32 1.49 -10.25
CA PHE A 430 -19.23 0.12 -10.74
C PHE A 430 -17.97 -0.05 -11.61
N PRO A 431 -17.00 -0.92 -11.25
CA PRO A 431 -15.73 -1.02 -11.97
C PRO A 431 -15.86 -1.56 -13.41
N GLY A 432 -16.61 -2.65 -13.60
CA GLY A 432 -16.95 -3.19 -14.91
C GLY A 432 -15.77 -3.68 -15.76
N LEU A 433 -16.06 -3.93 -17.05
CA LEU A 433 -15.07 -4.40 -18.03
C LEU A 433 -13.97 -3.38 -18.32
N GLU A 434 -14.23 -2.08 -18.16
CA GLU A 434 -13.21 -1.03 -18.31
C GLU A 434 -12.11 -1.18 -17.27
N PHE A 435 -12.47 -1.41 -16.00
CA PHE A 435 -11.49 -1.67 -14.97
C PHE A 435 -10.70 -2.96 -15.25
N VAL A 436 -11.35 -4.03 -15.71
CA VAL A 436 -10.65 -5.27 -16.09
C VAL A 436 -9.61 -5.01 -17.19
N ARG A 437 -9.96 -4.20 -18.20
CA ARG A 437 -9.04 -3.78 -19.27
C ARG A 437 -7.86 -3.02 -18.71
N ALA A 438 -8.13 -2.00 -17.89
CA ALA A 438 -7.10 -1.15 -17.32
C ALA A 438 -6.16 -1.95 -16.41
N ALA A 439 -6.70 -2.80 -15.54
CA ALA A 439 -5.93 -3.65 -14.63
C ALA A 439 -5.02 -4.63 -15.38
N SER A 440 -5.54 -5.27 -16.44
CA SER A 440 -4.77 -6.23 -17.26
C SER A 440 -3.59 -5.59 -18.01
N ALA A 441 -3.65 -4.27 -18.26
CA ALA A 441 -2.57 -3.51 -18.88
C ALA A 441 -1.65 -2.80 -17.88
N GLU A 442 -2.00 -2.81 -16.59
CA GLU A 442 -1.29 -2.05 -15.55
C GLU A 442 -0.22 -2.89 -14.85
N SER A 443 -0.51 -4.17 -14.54
CA SER A 443 0.42 -5.04 -13.82
C SER A 443 0.43 -6.48 -14.35
N SER A 444 1.60 -7.10 -14.20
CA SER A 444 1.88 -8.51 -14.48
C SER A 444 1.55 -9.46 -13.32
N LEU A 445 1.17 -8.92 -12.15
CA LEU A 445 0.77 -9.74 -10.99
C LEU A 445 -0.46 -10.59 -11.36
N PRO A 446 -0.55 -11.87 -10.95
CA PRO A 446 -1.71 -12.71 -11.27
C PRO A 446 -3.02 -12.03 -10.86
N ALA A 447 -3.92 -11.83 -11.83
CA ALA A 447 -5.17 -11.12 -11.63
C ALA A 447 -6.36 -11.98 -12.09
N PHE A 448 -7.37 -12.12 -11.24
CA PHE A 448 -8.59 -12.90 -11.52
C PHE A 448 -9.79 -11.96 -11.66
N ALA A 449 -10.35 -11.87 -12.87
CA ALA A 449 -11.59 -11.13 -13.09
C ALA A 449 -12.76 -11.85 -12.41
N LEU A 450 -13.59 -11.13 -11.66
CA LEU A 450 -14.64 -11.74 -10.86
C LEU A 450 -15.91 -10.90 -10.80
N GLY A 451 -17.03 -11.56 -10.53
CA GLY A 451 -18.34 -10.93 -10.35
C GLY A 451 -19.23 -11.08 -11.58
N GLY A 452 -20.21 -11.99 -11.48
CA GLY A 452 -21.23 -12.21 -12.50
C GLY A 452 -20.74 -12.90 -13.79
N ILE A 453 -19.55 -13.50 -13.77
CA ILE A 453 -18.97 -14.20 -14.92
C ILE A 453 -19.59 -15.61 -15.06
N SER A 454 -19.93 -16.00 -16.28
CA SER A 454 -20.47 -17.30 -16.67
C SER A 454 -20.03 -17.67 -18.08
N SER A 455 -20.42 -18.86 -18.56
CA SER A 455 -20.14 -19.30 -19.93
C SER A 455 -20.76 -18.40 -21.01
N THR A 456 -21.77 -17.61 -20.68
CA THR A 456 -22.47 -16.73 -21.65
C THR A 456 -21.76 -15.40 -21.88
N ASN A 457 -20.93 -14.94 -20.93
CA ASN A 457 -20.30 -13.61 -20.99
C ASN A 457 -18.77 -13.61 -20.81
N ILE A 458 -18.16 -14.78 -20.55
CA ILE A 458 -16.70 -14.90 -20.41
C ILE A 458 -15.91 -14.36 -21.62
N ALA A 459 -16.47 -14.48 -22.82
CA ALA A 459 -15.85 -13.97 -24.05
C ALA A 459 -15.61 -12.46 -23.99
N GLU A 460 -16.51 -11.69 -23.36
CA GLU A 460 -16.34 -10.24 -23.17
C GLU A 460 -15.18 -9.93 -22.21
N VAL A 461 -15.02 -10.76 -21.18
CA VAL A 461 -13.96 -10.63 -20.16
C VAL A 461 -12.59 -10.93 -20.77
N VAL A 462 -12.50 -11.97 -21.61
CA VAL A 462 -11.27 -12.30 -22.34
C VAL A 462 -10.95 -11.25 -23.41
N ALA A 463 -11.96 -10.72 -24.11
CA ALA A 463 -11.77 -9.67 -25.12
C ALA A 463 -11.19 -8.36 -24.55
N VAL A 464 -11.35 -8.11 -23.24
CA VAL A 464 -10.73 -6.97 -22.56
C VAL A 464 -9.36 -7.28 -21.96
N GLY A 465 -8.84 -8.49 -22.13
CA GLY A 465 -7.46 -8.87 -21.79
C GLY A 465 -7.32 -9.76 -20.55
N ALA A 466 -8.42 -10.16 -19.91
CA ALA A 466 -8.34 -11.05 -18.76
C ALA A 466 -7.90 -12.46 -19.19
N LYS A 467 -6.90 -13.01 -18.49
CA LYS A 467 -6.39 -14.37 -18.68
C LYS A 467 -6.89 -15.36 -17.64
N ARG A 468 -7.47 -14.86 -16.53
CA ARG A 468 -7.91 -15.65 -15.39
C ARG A 468 -9.23 -15.11 -14.86
N ILE A 469 -10.09 -15.99 -14.39
CA ILE A 469 -11.40 -15.63 -13.83
C ILE A 469 -11.65 -16.30 -12.48
N ALA A 470 -12.44 -15.64 -11.66
CA ALA A 470 -13.02 -16.18 -10.44
C ALA A 470 -14.55 -16.21 -10.56
N VAL A 471 -15.13 -17.41 -10.41
CA VAL A 471 -16.57 -17.66 -10.53
C VAL A 471 -17.10 -18.29 -9.26
N SER A 472 -18.42 -18.15 -9.03
CA SER A 472 -19.10 -18.82 -7.93
C SER A 472 -20.31 -19.60 -8.46
N SER A 473 -21.44 -18.93 -8.67
CA SER A 473 -22.70 -19.55 -9.12
C SER A 473 -22.57 -20.35 -10.41
N ALA A 474 -21.72 -19.91 -11.35
CA ALA A 474 -21.50 -20.64 -12.61
C ALA A 474 -21.01 -22.09 -12.40
N ILE A 475 -20.44 -22.41 -11.23
CA ILE A 475 -20.05 -23.76 -10.84
C ILE A 475 -20.92 -24.29 -9.71
N SER A 476 -21.12 -23.51 -8.63
CA SER A 476 -21.82 -24.02 -7.44
C SER A 476 -23.29 -24.38 -7.71
N THR A 477 -23.95 -23.69 -8.63
CA THR A 477 -25.35 -23.99 -8.98
C THR A 477 -25.51 -24.88 -10.21
N ALA A 478 -24.42 -25.45 -10.74
CA ALA A 478 -24.46 -26.32 -11.90
C ALA A 478 -24.79 -27.77 -11.48
N ASP A 479 -25.70 -28.41 -12.21
CA ASP A 479 -25.97 -29.85 -12.05
C ASP A 479 -24.76 -30.70 -12.46
N GLU A 480 -23.96 -30.21 -13.41
CA GLU A 480 -22.75 -30.85 -13.93
C GLU A 480 -21.52 -29.91 -13.79
N PRO A 481 -20.90 -29.82 -12.59
CA PRO A 481 -19.78 -28.91 -12.34
C PRO A 481 -18.55 -29.15 -13.23
N GLU A 482 -18.27 -30.41 -13.59
CA GLU A 482 -17.16 -30.75 -14.51
C GLU A 482 -17.35 -30.10 -15.88
N GLN A 483 -18.54 -30.24 -16.46
CA GLN A 483 -18.83 -29.68 -17.78
C GLN A 483 -18.85 -28.15 -17.75
N ALA A 484 -19.41 -27.55 -16.70
CA ALA A 484 -19.39 -26.10 -16.52
C ALA A 484 -17.95 -25.55 -16.41
N ALA A 485 -17.10 -26.19 -15.61
CA ALA A 485 -15.69 -25.80 -15.48
C ALA A 485 -14.93 -25.98 -16.80
N ARG A 486 -15.17 -27.09 -17.53
CA ARG A 486 -14.53 -27.35 -18.83
C ARG A 486 -14.88 -26.30 -19.87
N LEU A 487 -16.14 -25.87 -19.93
CA LEU A 487 -16.59 -24.81 -20.83
C LEU A 487 -15.94 -23.47 -20.51
N LEU A 488 -15.85 -23.11 -19.23
CA LEU A 488 -15.17 -21.87 -18.80
C LEU A 488 -13.68 -21.92 -19.11
N LYS A 489 -13.01 -23.04 -18.81
CA LYS A 489 -11.58 -23.24 -19.07
C LYS A 489 -11.25 -23.13 -20.56
N ALA A 490 -12.07 -23.73 -21.42
CA ALA A 490 -11.87 -23.72 -22.87
C ALA A 490 -12.04 -22.32 -23.51
N ALA A 491 -12.75 -21.41 -22.84
CA ALA A 491 -12.92 -20.04 -23.31
C ALA A 491 -11.81 -19.08 -22.82
N LEU A 492 -10.93 -19.52 -21.91
CA LEU A 492 -9.77 -18.75 -21.46
C LEU A 492 -8.59 -18.94 -22.43
N PRO A 493 -7.71 -17.94 -22.56
CA PRO A 493 -6.46 -18.10 -23.31
C PRO A 493 -5.54 -19.11 -22.61
N ASP A 494 -4.69 -19.76 -23.42
CA ASP A 494 -3.70 -20.75 -22.97
C ASP A 494 -2.68 -20.19 -21.96
#